data_AF-A0A239R2B8-F1
#
_entry.id   AF-A0A239R2B8-F1
#
_cell.length_a   1.000
_cell.length_b   1.000
_cell.length_c   1.000
_cell.angle_alpha   90.00
_cell.angle_beta   90.00
_cell.angle_gamma   90.00
#
_symmetry.space_group_name_H-M   'P 1'
#
loop_
_entity.id
_entity.type
_entity.pdbx_description
1 polymer ?
#
loop_
_entity_poly.entity_id
_entity_poly.type
_entity_poly.pdbx_seq_one_letter_code
_entity_poly.pdbx_strand_id
1 'polypeptide(L)'
;MKALYELIQYLDEYIYDFEKEELIIKYSDNAEKADKAYKAAIEAIQMTPNEIESMSVRNYSRRKNDKWLLDIAIDCVRRMTEKDKEYVRKHMWTTEYHFGYAMGIRNKYIHASKKHHFFHADNISSTVMEIIFSILNEKYDYRNVQLTSLYRNRYFQNIYKQYYESEANIFDEVMDQILDENTSISSNEAIEILKTKIVDHVGKKDFIRIYKDFVKRYKDEEINQDKDKNYRFWDNEFPESAVLFPLEVNQIKCLHKLGLFREIERAWTIKSQKDCKDFIDEKLGLKEEYASFMAQCAWEAYDPISTGRWKELGLYLLDLDYLASGKLKKANIETIGAVYEKEINEIMDIIQDDKSIEVIKEWFKKSGIEWPKINMQ
;
A
#
# COMPACT_ATOMS: atom_id res chain seq x y z
N MET A 1 -0.48 -28.93 -7.62
CA MET A 1 0.22 -27.62 -7.54
C MET A 1 1.72 -27.73 -7.54
N LYS A 2 2.33 -28.51 -6.64
CA LYS A 2 3.77 -28.76 -6.62
C LYS A 2 4.39 -29.05 -8.01
N ALA A 3 3.69 -29.83 -8.84
CA ALA A 3 4.12 -30.14 -10.21
C ALA A 3 4.29 -28.93 -11.15
N LEU A 4 3.46 -27.88 -11.03
CA LEU A 4 3.61 -26.65 -11.84
C LEU A 4 4.81 -25.83 -11.38
N TYR A 5 5.01 -25.72 -10.06
CA TYR A 5 6.14 -25.02 -9.48
C TYR A 5 7.48 -25.71 -9.79
N GLU A 6 7.49 -27.04 -9.82
CA GLU A 6 8.68 -27.85 -10.17
C GLU A 6 9.21 -27.57 -11.59
N LEU A 7 8.38 -27.05 -12.51
CA LEU A 7 8.80 -26.66 -13.86
C LEU A 7 9.91 -25.60 -13.85
N ILE A 8 9.98 -24.76 -12.81
CA ILE A 8 11.02 -23.73 -12.67
C ILE A 8 12.43 -24.31 -12.81
N GLN A 9 12.64 -25.52 -12.28
CA GLN A 9 13.96 -26.15 -12.24
C GLN A 9 14.49 -26.53 -13.64
N TYR A 10 13.61 -26.60 -14.63
CA TYR A 10 13.91 -27.10 -15.97
C TYR A 10 13.55 -26.11 -17.07
N LEU A 11 13.30 -24.82 -16.75
CA LEU A 11 12.84 -23.82 -17.72
C LEU A 11 13.72 -23.74 -18.97
N ASP A 12 15.03 -23.83 -18.81
CA ASP A 12 16.00 -23.73 -19.91
C ASP A 12 15.97 -24.94 -20.86
N GLU A 13 15.35 -26.04 -20.45
CA GLU A 13 15.20 -27.25 -21.26
C GLU A 13 14.01 -27.14 -22.23
N TYR A 14 13.13 -26.16 -22.07
CA TYR A 14 11.94 -25.99 -22.89
C TYR A 14 12.12 -24.96 -24.00
N ILE A 15 11.55 -25.21 -25.18
CA ILE A 15 11.43 -24.23 -26.28
C ILE A 15 9.99 -24.29 -26.80
N TYR A 16 9.38 -23.15 -27.08
CA TYR A 16 8.12 -23.12 -27.81
C TYR A 16 8.35 -23.16 -29.33
N ASP A 17 7.78 -24.16 -29.98
CA ASP A 17 7.73 -24.28 -31.44
C ASP A 17 6.49 -23.55 -31.96
N PHE A 18 6.70 -22.42 -32.66
CA PHE A 18 5.61 -21.58 -33.18
C PHE A 18 4.88 -22.21 -34.38
N GLU A 19 5.52 -23.11 -35.12
CA GLU A 19 4.89 -23.77 -36.26
C GLU A 19 3.92 -24.87 -35.80
N LYS A 20 4.33 -25.62 -34.76
CA LYS A 20 3.51 -26.67 -34.14
C LYS A 20 2.58 -26.15 -33.03
N GLU A 21 2.84 -24.94 -32.54
CA GLU A 21 2.17 -24.32 -31.41
C GLU A 21 2.19 -25.20 -30.15
N GLU A 22 3.37 -25.73 -29.82
CA GLU A 22 3.59 -26.61 -28.67
C GLU A 22 5.01 -26.46 -28.10
N LEU A 23 5.18 -26.91 -26.86
CA LEU A 23 6.48 -26.98 -26.21
C LEU A 23 7.26 -28.21 -26.69
N ILE A 24 8.54 -28.01 -27.01
CA ILE A 24 9.52 -29.07 -27.26
C ILE A 24 10.61 -29.04 -26.19
N ILE A 25 11.13 -30.21 -25.85
CA ILE A 25 12.22 -30.36 -24.88
C ILE A 25 13.54 -30.48 -25.65
N LYS A 26 14.51 -29.66 -25.29
CA LYS A 26 15.87 -29.71 -25.85
C LYS A 26 16.52 -31.04 -25.52
N TYR A 27 17.38 -31.50 -26.41
CA TYR A 27 18.26 -32.61 -26.09
C TYR A 27 19.36 -32.14 -25.12
N SER A 28 19.36 -32.67 -23.89
CA SER A 28 20.32 -32.35 -22.83
C SER A 28 20.36 -33.48 -21.79
N ASP A 29 21.33 -33.41 -20.87
CA ASP A 29 21.44 -34.35 -19.74
C ASP A 29 20.25 -34.27 -18.77
N ASN A 30 19.47 -33.19 -18.82
CA ASN A 30 18.28 -33.00 -18.00
C ASN A 30 16.97 -33.29 -18.74
N ALA A 31 17.01 -33.64 -20.03
CA ALA A 31 15.82 -33.78 -20.86
C ALA A 31 14.78 -34.77 -20.30
N GLU A 32 15.23 -35.91 -19.76
CA GLU A 32 14.33 -36.91 -19.15
C GLU A 32 13.64 -36.37 -17.87
N LYS A 33 14.36 -35.61 -17.05
CA LYS A 33 13.79 -34.99 -15.84
C LYS A 33 12.81 -33.87 -16.20
N ALA A 34 13.16 -33.06 -17.20
CA ALA A 34 12.31 -32.01 -17.74
C ALA A 34 11.02 -32.59 -18.34
N ASP A 35 11.10 -33.71 -19.07
CA ASP A 35 9.93 -34.42 -19.61
C ASP A 35 9.04 -34.97 -18.50
N LYS A 36 9.64 -35.57 -17.47
CA LYS A 36 8.89 -36.06 -16.31
C LYS A 36 8.15 -34.93 -15.58
N ALA A 37 8.82 -33.80 -15.32
CA ALA A 37 8.21 -32.63 -14.69
C ALA A 37 7.07 -32.05 -15.54
N TYR A 38 7.29 -31.94 -16.86
CA TYR A 38 6.28 -31.47 -17.80
C TYR A 38 5.05 -32.40 -17.86
N LYS A 39 5.24 -33.72 -17.91
CA LYS A 39 4.13 -34.69 -17.85
C LYS A 39 3.36 -34.60 -16.55
N ALA A 40 4.04 -34.49 -15.41
CA ALA A 40 3.39 -34.30 -14.12
C ALA A 40 2.58 -32.99 -14.06
N ALA A 41 3.08 -31.90 -14.67
CA ALA A 41 2.35 -30.65 -14.79
C ALA A 41 1.10 -30.79 -15.68
N ILE A 42 1.21 -31.48 -16.82
CA ILE A 42 0.09 -31.77 -17.71
C ILE A 42 -0.98 -32.60 -16.99
N GLU A 43 -0.59 -33.67 -16.31
CA GLU A 43 -1.50 -34.49 -15.50
C GLU A 43 -2.18 -33.66 -14.41
N ALA A 44 -1.43 -32.79 -13.73
CA ALA A 44 -1.97 -31.91 -12.71
C ALA A 44 -3.00 -30.90 -13.23
N ILE A 45 -2.93 -30.47 -14.50
CA ILE A 45 -3.90 -29.52 -15.07
C ILE A 45 -5.02 -30.19 -15.87
N GLN A 46 -4.97 -31.51 -16.07
CA GLN A 46 -6.06 -32.21 -16.75
C GLN A 46 -7.33 -32.19 -15.90
N MET A 47 -8.45 -31.88 -16.55
CA MET A 47 -9.77 -31.95 -15.92
C MET A 47 -10.22 -33.41 -15.84
N THR A 48 -10.69 -33.83 -14.68
CA THR A 48 -11.40 -35.10 -14.52
C THR A 48 -12.78 -35.03 -15.17
N PRO A 49 -13.36 -36.18 -15.56
CA PRO A 49 -14.73 -36.22 -16.11
C PRO A 49 -15.78 -35.55 -15.20
N ASN A 50 -15.69 -35.76 -13.89
CA ASN A 50 -16.61 -35.18 -12.91
C ASN A 50 -16.47 -33.64 -12.83
N GLU A 51 -15.25 -33.12 -12.94
CA GLU A 51 -15.03 -31.66 -13.03
C GLU A 51 -15.64 -31.11 -14.31
N ILE A 52 -15.50 -31.80 -15.45
CA ILE A 52 -16.08 -31.35 -16.73
C ILE A 52 -17.60 -31.25 -16.63
N GLU A 53 -18.25 -32.24 -16.02
CA GLU A 53 -19.73 -32.30 -15.90
C GLU A 53 -20.30 -31.24 -14.94
N SER A 54 -19.57 -30.90 -13.88
CA SER A 54 -20.00 -29.93 -12.86
C SER A 54 -19.60 -28.48 -13.17
N MET A 55 -18.77 -28.27 -14.20
CA MET A 55 -18.18 -26.97 -14.48
C MET A 55 -19.05 -26.09 -15.37
N SER A 56 -19.15 -24.80 -15.01
CA SER A 56 -19.86 -23.83 -15.84
C SER A 56 -19.27 -23.75 -17.25
N VAL A 57 -20.11 -23.47 -18.25
CA VAL A 57 -19.69 -23.30 -19.67
C VAL A 57 -18.54 -22.29 -19.81
N ARG A 58 -18.55 -21.23 -18.98
CA ARG A 58 -17.48 -20.21 -18.94
C ARG A 58 -16.14 -20.82 -18.49
N ASN A 59 -16.15 -21.65 -17.46
CA ASN A 59 -14.94 -22.27 -16.92
C ASN A 59 -14.42 -23.40 -17.82
N TYR A 60 -15.31 -24.19 -18.42
CA TYR A 60 -14.93 -25.22 -19.38
C TYR A 60 -14.25 -24.61 -20.63
N SER A 61 -14.85 -23.54 -21.18
CA SER A 61 -14.28 -22.82 -22.33
C SER A 61 -12.91 -22.23 -22.02
N ARG A 62 -12.66 -21.87 -20.76
CA ARG A 62 -11.37 -21.36 -20.27
C ARG A 62 -10.29 -22.44 -20.23
N ARG A 63 -10.66 -23.67 -19.87
CA ARG A 63 -9.73 -24.79 -19.64
C ARG A 63 -9.58 -25.76 -20.81
N LYS A 64 -10.41 -25.64 -21.85
CA LYS A 64 -10.40 -26.51 -23.04
C LYS A 64 -9.03 -26.63 -23.72
N ASN A 65 -8.18 -25.61 -23.60
CA ASN A 65 -6.84 -25.57 -24.20
C ASN A 65 -5.70 -25.58 -23.17
N ASP A 66 -5.93 -26.11 -21.96
CA ASP A 66 -4.99 -26.03 -20.82
C ASP A 66 -3.54 -26.42 -21.17
N LYS A 67 -3.32 -27.46 -21.98
CA LYS A 67 -1.96 -27.79 -22.48
C LYS A 67 -1.33 -26.64 -23.28
N TRP A 68 -2.03 -26.10 -24.27
CA TRP A 68 -1.49 -25.04 -25.12
C TRP A 68 -1.22 -23.75 -24.31
N LEU A 69 -2.08 -23.44 -23.34
CA LEU A 69 -1.88 -22.31 -22.44
C LEU A 69 -0.69 -22.52 -21.51
N LEU A 70 -0.49 -23.74 -21.00
CA LEU A 70 0.68 -24.11 -20.21
C LEU A 70 1.97 -23.97 -21.04
N ASP A 71 1.97 -24.45 -22.29
CA ASP A 71 3.13 -24.35 -23.19
C ASP A 71 3.55 -22.88 -23.40
N ILE A 72 2.58 -21.99 -23.60
CA ILE A 72 2.82 -20.55 -23.71
C ILE A 72 3.36 -20.00 -22.39
N ALA A 73 2.76 -20.36 -21.25
CA ALA A 73 3.17 -19.88 -19.93
C ALA A 73 4.61 -20.27 -19.61
N ILE A 74 5.02 -21.52 -19.89
CA ILE A 74 6.40 -21.99 -19.68
C ILE A 74 7.39 -21.17 -20.50
N ASP A 75 7.14 -20.95 -21.80
CA ASP A 75 8.03 -20.14 -22.63
C ASP A 75 8.06 -18.67 -22.21
N CYS A 76 6.97 -18.14 -21.67
CA CYS A 76 6.94 -16.82 -21.07
C CYS A 76 7.84 -16.76 -19.82
N VAL A 77 7.69 -17.67 -18.86
CA VAL A 77 8.50 -17.69 -17.63
C VAL A 77 9.98 -17.90 -17.95
N ARG A 78 10.31 -18.79 -18.90
CA ARG A 78 11.68 -19.04 -19.34
C ARG A 78 12.37 -17.79 -19.87
N ARG A 79 11.64 -16.88 -20.52
CA ARG A 79 12.17 -15.63 -21.10
C ARG A 79 12.26 -14.48 -20.10
N MET A 80 11.66 -14.61 -18.91
CA MET A 80 11.75 -13.60 -17.87
C MET A 80 13.14 -13.58 -17.24
N THR A 81 13.63 -12.38 -16.91
CA THR A 81 14.79 -12.26 -16.03
C THR A 81 14.41 -12.66 -14.60
N GLU A 82 15.39 -12.99 -13.74
CA GLU A 82 15.08 -13.27 -12.32
C GLU A 82 14.42 -12.08 -11.61
N LYS A 83 14.76 -10.84 -12.00
CA LYS A 83 14.12 -9.64 -11.49
C LYS A 83 12.63 -9.58 -11.87
N ASP A 84 12.30 -9.95 -13.11
CA ASP A 84 10.91 -9.98 -13.57
C ASP A 84 10.13 -11.11 -12.88
N LYS A 85 10.74 -12.29 -12.71
CA LYS A 85 10.12 -13.39 -11.95
C LYS A 85 9.80 -12.98 -10.53
N GLU A 86 10.73 -12.31 -9.85
CA GLU A 86 10.55 -11.81 -8.49
C GLU A 86 9.44 -10.75 -8.40
N TYR A 87 9.39 -9.83 -9.37
CA TYR A 87 8.29 -8.87 -9.47
C TYR A 87 6.93 -9.60 -9.61
N VAL A 88 6.85 -10.57 -10.53
CA VAL A 88 5.60 -11.31 -10.78
C VAL A 88 5.15 -12.12 -9.56
N ARG A 89 6.07 -12.69 -8.78
CA ARG A 89 5.75 -13.39 -7.52
C ARG A 89 5.04 -12.50 -6.51
N LYS A 90 5.39 -11.20 -6.47
CA LYS A 90 4.82 -10.21 -5.55
C LYS A 90 3.57 -9.51 -6.09
N HIS A 91 3.36 -9.55 -7.40
CA HIS A 91 2.30 -8.81 -8.09
C HIS A 91 1.38 -9.75 -8.86
N MET A 92 0.58 -10.55 -8.15
CA MET A 92 -0.28 -11.59 -8.74
C MET A 92 -1.66 -11.09 -9.18
N TRP A 93 -1.74 -9.88 -9.75
CA TRP A 93 -2.99 -9.32 -10.27
C TRP A 93 -2.95 -9.18 -11.79
N THR A 94 -3.73 -9.99 -12.50
CA THR A 94 -3.70 -10.05 -13.98
C THR A 94 -3.95 -8.69 -14.65
N THR A 95 -4.75 -7.81 -14.03
CA THR A 95 -5.08 -6.49 -14.57
C THR A 95 -3.85 -5.59 -14.70
N GLU A 96 -2.88 -5.69 -13.80
CA GLU A 96 -1.64 -4.89 -13.87
C GLU A 96 -0.84 -5.18 -15.14
N TYR A 97 -0.96 -6.40 -15.68
CA TYR A 97 -0.24 -6.84 -16.87
C TYR A 97 -1.00 -6.58 -18.17
N HIS A 98 -2.26 -6.10 -18.10
CA HIS A 98 -3.16 -6.04 -19.24
C HIS A 98 -2.55 -5.29 -20.43
N PHE A 99 -2.04 -4.07 -20.21
CA PHE A 99 -1.45 -3.23 -21.27
C PHE A 99 0.04 -3.46 -21.53
N GLY A 100 0.69 -4.35 -20.77
CA GLY A 100 2.12 -4.65 -20.90
C GLY A 100 2.34 -6.09 -21.32
N TYR A 101 2.75 -6.91 -20.35
CA TYR A 101 3.15 -8.29 -20.61
C TYR A 101 2.03 -9.14 -21.25
N ALA A 102 0.77 -8.98 -20.80
CA ALA A 102 -0.36 -9.69 -21.40
C ALA A 102 -0.64 -9.24 -22.84
N MET A 103 -0.39 -7.97 -23.19
CA MET A 103 -0.44 -7.50 -24.59
C MET A 103 0.64 -8.16 -25.44
N GLY A 104 1.85 -8.31 -24.91
CA GLY A 104 2.93 -9.07 -25.56
C GLY A 104 2.54 -10.53 -25.81
N ILE A 105 1.92 -11.19 -24.83
CA ILE A 105 1.40 -12.57 -24.96
C ILE A 105 0.37 -12.65 -26.09
N ARG A 106 -0.58 -11.70 -26.12
CA ARG A 106 -1.62 -11.63 -27.16
C ARG A 106 -1.02 -11.54 -28.55
N ASN A 107 -0.12 -10.58 -28.76
CA ASN A 107 0.47 -10.32 -30.07
C ASN A 107 1.37 -11.48 -30.55
N LYS A 108 2.12 -12.09 -29.63
CA LYS A 108 3.12 -13.09 -29.99
C LYS A 108 2.58 -14.51 -30.14
N TYR A 109 1.66 -14.92 -29.27
CA TYR A 109 1.20 -16.32 -29.22
C TYR A 109 -0.26 -16.46 -29.65
N ILE A 110 -1.14 -15.54 -29.26
CA ILE A 110 -2.59 -15.75 -29.40
C ILE A 110 -3.08 -15.29 -30.78
N HIS A 111 -2.77 -14.06 -31.19
CA HIS A 111 -3.19 -13.53 -32.49
C HIS A 111 -2.54 -14.23 -33.69
N ALA A 112 -1.36 -14.80 -33.49
CA ALA A 112 -0.66 -15.59 -34.50
C ALA A 112 -1.15 -17.05 -34.56
N SER A 113 -1.90 -17.52 -33.55
CA SER A 113 -2.27 -18.93 -33.43
C SER A 113 -3.48 -19.30 -34.27
N LYS A 114 -3.46 -20.53 -34.80
CA LYS A 114 -4.59 -21.18 -35.48
C LYS A 114 -5.59 -21.82 -34.51
N LYS A 115 -5.23 -21.94 -33.23
CA LYS A 115 -6.04 -22.57 -32.16
C LYS A 115 -7.03 -21.60 -31.49
N HIS A 116 -7.10 -20.34 -31.94
CA HIS A 116 -7.92 -19.29 -31.30
C HIS A 116 -8.64 -18.36 -32.28
N HIS A 117 -9.82 -17.86 -31.87
CA HIS A 117 -10.56 -16.81 -32.56
C HIS A 117 -10.40 -15.45 -31.86
N PHE A 118 -10.00 -14.43 -32.63
CA PHE A 118 -9.59 -13.09 -32.18
C PHE A 118 -10.34 -12.48 -30.98
N PHE A 119 -11.66 -12.65 -30.89
CA PHE A 119 -12.54 -12.01 -29.89
C PHE A 119 -12.33 -12.42 -28.42
N HIS A 120 -11.45 -13.36 -28.10
CA HIS A 120 -11.20 -13.78 -26.71
C HIS A 120 -9.73 -13.65 -26.26
N ALA A 121 -8.89 -12.90 -26.97
CA ALA A 121 -7.46 -12.85 -26.69
C ALA A 121 -7.12 -12.29 -25.29
N ASP A 122 -7.92 -11.37 -24.77
CA ASP A 122 -7.75 -10.76 -23.44
C ASP A 122 -7.98 -11.77 -22.31
N ASN A 123 -9.03 -12.60 -22.45
CA ASN A 123 -9.33 -13.64 -21.47
C ASN A 123 -8.28 -14.76 -21.49
N ILE A 124 -7.78 -15.10 -22.68
CA ILE A 124 -6.74 -16.13 -22.84
C ILE A 124 -5.42 -15.64 -22.25
N SER A 125 -4.97 -14.43 -22.59
CA SER A 125 -3.74 -13.88 -22.01
C SER A 125 -3.81 -13.72 -20.49
N SER A 126 -4.99 -13.35 -19.95
CA SER A 126 -5.21 -13.35 -18.49
C SER A 126 -5.08 -14.76 -17.89
N THR A 127 -5.52 -15.79 -18.61
CA THR A 127 -5.40 -17.19 -18.15
C THR A 127 -3.95 -17.68 -18.22
N VAL A 128 -3.22 -17.33 -19.27
CA VAL A 128 -1.76 -17.56 -19.34
C VAL A 128 -1.06 -16.88 -18.16
N MET A 129 -1.43 -15.65 -17.79
CA MET A 129 -0.87 -14.97 -16.61
C MET A 129 -1.12 -15.72 -15.31
N GLU A 130 -2.30 -16.29 -15.10
CA GLU A 130 -2.57 -17.06 -13.89
C GLU A 130 -1.79 -18.39 -13.84
N ILE A 131 -1.57 -19.03 -14.99
CA ILE A 131 -0.68 -20.19 -15.08
C ILE A 131 0.76 -19.76 -14.77
N ILE A 132 1.22 -18.62 -15.28
CA ILE A 132 2.52 -18.03 -14.93
C ILE A 132 2.63 -17.83 -13.40
N PHE A 133 1.60 -17.27 -12.75
CA PHE A 133 1.57 -17.11 -11.30
C PHE A 133 1.70 -18.46 -10.58
N SER A 134 1.01 -19.50 -11.09
CA SER A 134 1.06 -20.86 -10.53
C SER A 134 2.43 -21.55 -10.71
N ILE A 135 3.14 -21.24 -11.79
CA ILE A 135 4.52 -21.71 -12.00
C ILE A 135 5.46 -20.98 -11.02
N LEU A 136 5.24 -19.68 -10.80
CA LEU A 136 6.15 -18.83 -10.02
C LEU A 136 5.92 -18.86 -8.51
N ASN A 137 4.72 -19.23 -8.06
CA ASN A 137 4.31 -19.22 -6.66
C ASN A 137 3.57 -20.52 -6.30
N GLU A 138 4.15 -21.31 -5.39
CA GLU A 138 3.59 -22.59 -4.96
C GLU A 138 2.23 -22.48 -4.26
N LYS A 139 1.90 -21.30 -3.71
CA LYS A 139 0.64 -21.01 -3.02
C LYS A 139 -0.42 -20.39 -3.93
N TYR A 140 -0.13 -20.23 -5.23
CA TYR A 140 -1.10 -19.76 -6.21
C TYR A 140 -1.57 -20.91 -7.09
N ASP A 141 -2.84 -21.29 -6.99
CA ASP A 141 -3.50 -22.25 -7.88
C ASP A 141 -4.52 -21.56 -8.79
N TYR A 142 -4.17 -21.43 -10.08
CA TYR A 142 -5.08 -20.85 -11.08
C TYR A 142 -6.38 -21.65 -11.29
N ARG A 143 -6.40 -22.92 -10.88
CA ARG A 143 -7.57 -23.80 -10.98
C ARG A 143 -8.55 -23.54 -9.83
N ASN A 144 -8.05 -23.01 -8.71
CA ASN A 144 -8.89 -22.62 -7.58
C ASN A 144 -9.58 -21.28 -7.87
N VAL A 145 -10.89 -21.33 -8.11
CA VAL A 145 -11.69 -20.14 -8.46
C VAL A 145 -11.75 -19.13 -7.30
N GLN A 146 -11.79 -19.58 -6.05
CA GLN A 146 -11.81 -18.67 -4.90
C GLN A 146 -10.49 -17.91 -4.77
N LEU A 147 -9.37 -18.63 -4.94
CA LEU A 147 -8.04 -18.04 -4.89
C LEU A 147 -7.80 -17.06 -6.04
N THR A 148 -8.13 -17.45 -7.28
CA THR A 148 -8.02 -16.52 -8.43
C THR A 148 -8.95 -15.31 -8.26
N SER A 149 -10.16 -15.49 -7.72
CA SER A 149 -11.08 -14.39 -7.39
C SER A 149 -10.49 -13.44 -6.33
N LEU A 150 -9.84 -13.98 -5.30
CA LEU A 150 -9.17 -13.20 -4.25
C LEU A 150 -8.08 -12.31 -4.86
N TYR A 151 -7.17 -12.90 -5.64
CA TYR A 151 -6.09 -12.15 -6.29
C TYR A 151 -6.59 -11.18 -7.39
N ARG A 152 -7.80 -11.35 -7.91
CA ARG A 152 -8.42 -10.36 -8.82
C ARG A 152 -9.09 -9.20 -8.08
N ASN A 153 -9.32 -9.33 -6.78
CA ASN A 153 -10.01 -8.34 -5.97
C ASN A 153 -9.08 -7.16 -5.64
N ARG A 154 -9.46 -5.95 -6.06
CA ARG A 154 -8.69 -4.72 -5.83
C ARG A 154 -8.45 -4.42 -4.34
N TYR A 155 -9.41 -4.70 -3.46
CA TYR A 155 -9.22 -4.48 -2.02
C TYR A 155 -8.19 -5.44 -1.44
N PHE A 156 -8.24 -6.71 -1.83
CA PHE A 156 -7.20 -7.67 -1.44
C PHE A 156 -5.82 -7.21 -1.93
N GLN A 157 -5.69 -6.74 -3.17
CA GLN A 157 -4.41 -6.24 -3.70
C GLN A 157 -3.85 -5.07 -2.89
N ASN A 158 -4.70 -4.13 -2.47
CA ASN A 158 -4.27 -3.02 -1.62
C ASN A 158 -3.78 -3.51 -0.25
N ILE A 159 -4.49 -4.48 0.37
CA ILE A 159 -4.08 -5.08 1.64
C ILE A 159 -2.76 -5.85 1.47
N TYR A 160 -2.66 -6.70 0.44
CA TYR A 160 -1.47 -7.48 0.13
C TYR A 160 -0.24 -6.60 -0.07
N LYS A 161 -0.35 -5.56 -0.90
CA LYS A 161 0.74 -4.62 -1.16
C LYS A 161 1.24 -3.92 0.11
N GLN A 162 0.36 -3.64 1.06
CA GLN A 162 0.70 -2.91 2.28
C GLN A 162 1.24 -3.79 3.39
N TYR A 163 0.68 -4.98 3.54
CA TYR A 163 0.86 -5.79 4.75
C TYR A 163 1.54 -7.13 4.49
N TYR A 164 1.66 -7.62 3.26
CA TYR A 164 2.22 -8.97 3.03
C TYR A 164 3.66 -9.09 3.54
N GLU A 165 4.50 -8.07 3.36
CA GLU A 165 5.90 -8.13 3.79
C GLU A 165 6.06 -8.18 5.32
N SER A 166 5.18 -7.52 6.10
CA SER A 166 5.24 -7.54 7.57
C SER A 166 4.40 -8.65 8.19
N GLU A 167 3.30 -9.03 7.55
CA GLU A 167 2.27 -9.94 8.08
C GLU A 167 2.16 -11.25 7.30
N ALA A 168 3.24 -11.71 6.64
CA ALA A 168 3.22 -12.88 5.75
C ALA A 168 2.55 -14.12 6.36
N ASN A 169 2.78 -14.37 7.66
CA ASN A 169 2.18 -15.51 8.39
C ASN A 169 0.64 -15.44 8.43
N ILE A 170 0.06 -14.25 8.57
CA ILE A 170 -1.40 -14.05 8.56
C ILE A 170 -1.96 -14.34 7.17
N PHE A 171 -1.27 -13.89 6.12
CA PHE A 171 -1.66 -14.20 4.74
C PHE A 171 -1.60 -15.70 4.48
N ASP A 172 -0.50 -16.33 4.85
CA ASP A 172 -0.29 -17.77 4.67
C ASP A 172 -1.40 -18.59 5.33
N GLU A 173 -1.74 -18.27 6.59
CA GLU A 173 -2.83 -18.94 7.32
C GLU A 173 -4.17 -18.84 6.59
N VAL A 174 -4.50 -17.69 6.00
CA VAL A 174 -5.76 -17.50 5.27
C VAL A 174 -5.72 -18.17 3.89
N MET A 175 -4.57 -18.14 3.20
CA MET A 175 -4.41 -18.85 1.92
C MET A 175 -4.56 -20.36 2.10
N ASP A 176 -4.01 -20.91 3.17
CA ASP A 176 -4.15 -22.33 3.50
C ASP A 176 -5.63 -22.70 3.75
N GLN A 177 -6.43 -21.82 4.37
CA GLN A 177 -7.88 -22.02 4.55
C GLN A 177 -8.67 -21.98 3.22
N ILE A 178 -8.22 -21.20 2.23
CA ILE A 178 -8.84 -21.18 0.89
C ILE A 178 -8.48 -22.45 0.10
N LEU A 179 -7.29 -22.99 0.34
CA LEU A 179 -6.79 -24.18 -0.32
C LEU A 179 -7.28 -25.48 0.33
N ASP A 180 -7.75 -25.43 1.58
CA ASP A 180 -8.31 -26.59 2.27
C ASP A 180 -9.72 -26.95 1.73
N GLU A 181 -9.79 -28.14 1.13
CA GLU A 181 -11.01 -28.71 0.55
C GLU A 181 -12.13 -28.91 1.58
N ASN A 182 -11.83 -28.96 2.89
CA ASN A 182 -12.81 -29.17 3.96
C ASN A 182 -13.42 -27.89 4.53
N THR A 183 -12.77 -26.73 4.31
CA THR A 183 -13.18 -25.45 4.91
C THR A 183 -13.47 -24.36 3.89
N SER A 184 -13.09 -24.55 2.62
CA SER A 184 -13.30 -23.68 1.44
C SER A 184 -14.15 -22.42 1.71
N ILE A 185 -13.49 -21.38 2.23
CA ILE A 185 -14.07 -20.06 2.39
C ILE A 185 -14.12 -19.32 1.06
N SER A 186 -15.10 -18.44 0.88
CA SER A 186 -15.17 -17.59 -0.31
C SER A 186 -14.08 -16.52 -0.31
N SER A 187 -13.76 -15.96 -1.48
CA SER A 187 -12.79 -14.86 -1.59
C SER A 187 -13.17 -13.63 -0.75
N ASN A 188 -14.45 -13.37 -0.53
CA ASN A 188 -14.89 -12.23 0.28
C ASN A 188 -14.73 -12.52 1.78
N GLU A 189 -15.06 -13.73 2.22
CA GLU A 189 -14.84 -14.15 3.61
C GLU A 189 -13.34 -14.12 3.96
N ALA A 190 -12.48 -14.60 3.05
CA ALA A 190 -11.04 -14.50 3.21
C ALA A 190 -10.54 -13.05 3.42
N ILE A 191 -11.09 -12.09 2.67
CA ILE A 191 -10.75 -10.66 2.83
C ILE A 191 -11.16 -10.16 4.21
N GLU A 192 -12.35 -10.52 4.71
CA GLU A 192 -12.81 -10.08 6.02
C GLU A 192 -12.01 -10.73 7.17
N ILE A 193 -11.63 -12.01 7.02
CA ILE A 193 -10.74 -12.69 7.96
C ILE A 193 -9.36 -12.01 7.99
N LEU A 194 -8.78 -11.73 6.81
CA LEU A 194 -7.51 -11.01 6.70
C LEU A 194 -7.57 -9.65 7.37
N LYS A 195 -8.60 -8.84 7.06
CA LYS A 195 -8.79 -7.53 7.67
C LYS A 195 -8.83 -7.63 9.18
N THR A 196 -9.65 -8.54 9.71
CA THR A 196 -9.82 -8.72 11.16
C THR A 196 -8.50 -9.11 11.81
N LYS A 197 -7.82 -10.15 11.30
CA LYS A 197 -6.55 -10.62 11.85
C LYS A 197 -5.44 -9.56 11.80
N ILE A 198 -5.32 -8.84 10.68
CA ILE A 198 -4.31 -7.79 10.55
C ILE A 198 -4.63 -6.64 11.50
N VAL A 199 -5.88 -6.16 11.55
CA VAL A 199 -6.29 -5.08 12.47
C VAL A 199 -6.07 -5.48 13.94
N ASP A 200 -6.36 -6.72 14.31
CA ASP A 200 -6.12 -7.23 15.66
C ASP A 200 -4.63 -7.28 16.01
N HIS A 201 -3.78 -7.54 15.02
CA HIS A 201 -2.32 -7.60 15.20
C HIS A 201 -1.68 -6.21 15.24
N VAL A 202 -1.97 -5.34 14.27
CA VAL A 202 -1.32 -4.02 14.12
C VAL A 202 -1.98 -2.94 14.99
N GLY A 203 -3.28 -3.09 15.26
CA GLY A 203 -4.09 -2.17 16.04
C GLY A 203 -4.25 -0.77 15.41
N LYS A 204 -4.96 0.10 16.15
CA LYS A 204 -5.27 1.48 15.70
C LYS A 204 -4.05 2.40 15.58
N LYS A 205 -2.89 2.04 16.18
CA LYS A 205 -1.65 2.81 16.04
C LYS A 205 -1.13 2.80 14.61
N ASP A 206 -1.40 1.74 13.86
CA ASP A 206 -0.99 1.66 12.46
C ASP A 206 -1.71 2.70 11.60
N PHE A 207 -2.98 2.97 11.88
CA PHE A 207 -3.70 4.07 11.23
C PHE A 207 -3.04 5.44 11.46
N ILE A 208 -2.62 5.73 12.70
CA ILE A 208 -1.91 6.98 13.02
C ILE A 208 -0.63 7.09 12.19
N ARG A 209 0.15 6.00 12.11
CA ARG A 209 1.38 5.95 11.29
C ARG A 209 1.06 6.23 9.82
N ILE A 210 0.12 5.50 9.23
CA ILE A 210 -0.30 5.66 7.83
C ILE A 210 -0.75 7.09 7.57
N TYR A 211 -1.53 7.67 8.49
CA TYR A 211 -2.04 9.02 8.33
C TYR A 211 -0.93 10.07 8.40
N LYS A 212 0.02 9.95 9.32
CA LYS A 212 1.20 10.84 9.40
C LYS A 212 2.03 10.78 8.13
N ASP A 213 2.29 9.57 7.62
CA ASP A 213 3.03 9.36 6.37
C ASP A 213 2.28 9.97 5.18
N PHE A 214 0.96 9.81 5.13
CA PHE A 214 0.11 10.43 4.12
C PHE A 214 0.17 11.96 4.17
N VAL A 215 0.00 12.57 5.35
CA VAL A 215 0.02 14.03 5.53
C VAL A 215 1.38 14.62 5.15
N LYS A 216 2.46 13.92 5.51
CA LYS A 216 3.82 14.32 5.12
C LYS A 216 3.96 14.37 3.60
N ARG A 217 3.60 13.29 2.89
CA ARG A 217 3.61 13.26 1.41
C ARG A 217 2.72 14.33 0.80
N TYR A 218 1.51 14.49 1.34
CA TYR A 218 0.56 15.50 0.90
C TYR A 218 1.19 16.90 0.97
N LYS A 219 1.87 17.25 2.07
CA LYS A 219 2.53 18.55 2.24
C LYS A 219 3.74 18.73 1.33
N ASP A 220 4.57 17.70 1.19
CA ASP A 220 5.74 17.72 0.30
C ASP A 220 5.31 17.95 -1.16
N GLU A 221 4.15 17.42 -1.54
CA GLU A 221 3.58 17.57 -2.87
C GLU A 221 2.73 18.85 -3.05
N GLU A 222 2.01 19.32 -2.02
CA GLU A 222 1.16 20.52 -2.06
C GLU A 222 1.94 21.79 -2.43
N ILE A 223 3.23 21.85 -2.08
CA ILE A 223 4.16 22.93 -2.46
C ILE A 223 4.26 23.09 -4.00
N ASN A 224 3.85 22.07 -4.77
CA ASN A 224 4.04 21.98 -6.21
C ASN A 224 2.73 21.86 -7.04
N GLN A 225 1.52 22.07 -6.48
CA GLN A 225 0.30 21.52 -7.12
C GLN A 225 -0.93 22.43 -7.31
N ASP A 226 -1.62 22.10 -8.41
CA ASP A 226 -2.93 22.55 -8.92
C ASP A 226 -4.09 21.90 -8.12
N LYS A 227 -5.25 22.56 -8.06
CA LYS A 227 -6.42 22.14 -7.26
C LYS A 227 -6.92 20.73 -7.58
N ASP A 228 -6.79 20.27 -8.82
CA ASP A 228 -7.23 18.93 -9.25
C ASP A 228 -6.43 17.80 -8.59
N LYS A 229 -5.17 18.04 -8.22
CA LYS A 229 -4.36 17.01 -7.57
C LYS A 229 -4.71 16.83 -6.08
N ASN A 230 -5.19 17.88 -5.41
CA ASN A 230 -5.69 17.78 -4.04
C ASN A 230 -6.88 16.81 -3.92
N TYR A 231 -7.80 16.83 -4.89
CA TYR A 231 -8.91 15.87 -4.92
C TYR A 231 -8.40 14.43 -5.06
N ARG A 232 -7.43 14.19 -5.94
CA ARG A 232 -6.87 12.84 -6.15
C ARG A 232 -6.21 12.27 -4.89
N PHE A 233 -5.49 13.11 -4.14
CA PHE A 233 -4.81 12.70 -2.91
C PHE A 233 -5.78 12.22 -1.82
N TRP A 234 -6.75 13.07 -1.47
CA TRP A 234 -7.68 12.76 -0.41
C TRP A 234 -8.71 11.72 -0.82
N ASP A 235 -9.18 11.73 -2.07
CA ASP A 235 -10.25 10.84 -2.50
C ASP A 235 -9.82 9.48 -3.04
N ASN A 236 -8.57 9.34 -3.49
CA ASN A 236 -8.05 8.05 -3.97
C ASN A 236 -6.90 7.53 -3.12
N GLU A 237 -5.81 8.29 -2.99
CA GLU A 237 -4.57 7.76 -2.39
C GLU A 237 -4.71 7.46 -0.89
N PHE A 238 -5.37 8.34 -0.12
CA PHE A 238 -5.53 8.11 1.31
C PHE A 238 -6.39 6.88 1.63
N PRO A 239 -7.60 6.71 1.04
CA PRO A 239 -8.37 5.48 1.20
C PRO A 239 -7.63 4.22 0.78
N GLU A 240 -6.85 4.29 -0.31
CA GLU A 240 -6.03 3.16 -0.73
C GLU A 240 -4.96 2.83 0.31
N SER A 241 -4.29 3.85 0.87
CA SER A 241 -3.22 3.72 1.87
C SER A 241 -3.71 3.22 3.23
N ALA A 242 -4.98 3.48 3.58
CA ALA A 242 -5.60 3.11 4.86
C ALA A 242 -6.76 2.14 4.64
N VAL A 243 -6.57 1.15 3.77
CA VAL A 243 -7.62 0.21 3.30
C VAL A 243 -8.30 -0.57 4.43
N LEU A 244 -7.60 -0.79 5.55
CA LEU A 244 -8.11 -1.47 6.74
C LEU A 244 -8.94 -0.57 7.67
N PHE A 245 -8.90 0.75 7.48
CA PHE A 245 -9.49 1.75 8.37
C PHE A 245 -10.46 2.70 7.64
N PRO A 246 -11.47 2.18 6.90
CA PRO A 246 -12.32 3.00 6.05
C PRO A 246 -13.18 4.00 6.83
N LEU A 247 -13.56 3.67 8.08
CA LEU A 247 -14.33 4.58 8.93
C LEU A 247 -13.49 5.78 9.35
N GLU A 248 -12.27 5.52 9.81
CA GLU A 248 -11.30 6.53 10.23
C GLU A 248 -10.92 7.44 9.06
N VAL A 249 -10.72 6.87 7.86
CA VAL A 249 -10.52 7.65 6.63
C VAL A 249 -11.66 8.63 6.40
N ASN A 250 -12.91 8.18 6.50
CA ASN A 250 -14.08 9.04 6.29
C ASN A 250 -14.18 10.15 7.36
N GLN A 251 -13.85 9.84 8.62
CA GLN A 251 -13.82 10.81 9.71
C GLN A 251 -12.75 11.88 9.47
N ILE A 252 -11.53 11.48 9.11
CA ILE A 252 -10.44 12.40 8.75
C ILE A 252 -10.83 13.29 7.57
N LYS A 253 -11.45 12.75 6.52
CA LYS A 253 -11.96 13.55 5.39
C LYS A 253 -12.99 14.58 5.84
N CYS A 254 -13.87 14.22 6.77
CA CYS A 254 -14.85 15.13 7.33
C CYS A 254 -14.16 16.27 8.11
N LEU A 255 -13.22 15.92 8.99
CA LEU A 255 -12.43 16.89 9.76
C LEU A 255 -11.59 17.81 8.88
N HIS A 256 -11.05 17.29 7.76
CA HIS A 256 -10.39 18.09 6.74
C HIS A 256 -11.31 19.18 6.19
N LYS A 257 -12.54 18.79 5.79
CA LYS A 257 -13.55 19.71 5.24
C LYS A 257 -14.03 20.74 6.26
N LEU A 258 -14.05 20.38 7.54
CA LEU A 258 -14.38 21.28 8.65
C LEU A 258 -13.24 22.24 9.02
N GLY A 259 -12.05 22.06 8.45
CA GLY A 259 -10.91 22.95 8.67
C GLY A 259 -10.11 22.66 9.93
N LEU A 260 -10.35 21.54 10.64
CA LEU A 260 -9.63 21.18 11.87
C LEU A 260 -8.11 21.32 11.71
N PHE A 261 -7.56 20.75 10.64
CA PHE A 261 -6.11 20.71 10.44
C PHE A 261 -5.51 22.09 10.19
N ARG A 262 -6.24 22.99 9.53
CA ARG A 262 -5.83 24.38 9.34
C ARG A 262 -5.77 25.14 10.67
N GLU A 263 -6.71 24.85 11.57
CA GLU A 263 -6.75 25.45 12.90
C GLU A 263 -5.61 24.96 13.79
N ILE A 264 -5.27 23.65 13.71
CA ILE A 264 -4.07 23.09 14.37
C ILE A 264 -2.80 23.78 13.87
N GLU A 265 -2.62 23.87 12.54
CA GLU A 265 -1.39 24.44 11.97
C GLU A 265 -1.19 25.92 12.29
N ARG A 266 -2.28 26.69 12.38
CA ARG A 266 -2.21 28.11 12.78
C ARG A 266 -1.89 28.28 14.26
N ALA A 267 -2.16 27.26 15.08
CA ALA A 267 -2.01 27.27 16.53
C ALA A 267 -2.73 28.44 17.24
N TRP A 268 -3.77 29.01 16.60
CA TRP A 268 -4.53 30.15 17.15
C TRP A 268 -5.57 29.67 18.16
N THR A 269 -6.38 28.70 17.74
CA THR A 269 -7.55 28.20 18.46
C THR A 269 -7.29 26.82 19.08
N ILE A 270 -6.50 25.99 18.39
CA ILE A 270 -6.20 24.62 18.81
C ILE A 270 -4.72 24.53 19.15
N LYS A 271 -4.41 24.42 20.44
CA LYS A 271 -3.03 24.44 20.98
C LYS A 271 -2.63 23.14 21.67
N SER A 272 -3.54 22.18 21.74
CA SER A 272 -3.31 20.88 22.36
C SER A 272 -4.19 19.80 21.75
N GLN A 273 -3.85 18.53 22.00
CA GLN A 273 -4.71 17.40 21.66
C GLN A 273 -6.08 17.50 22.34
N LYS A 274 -6.16 18.11 23.53
CA LYS A 274 -7.44 18.35 24.21
C LYS A 274 -8.30 19.33 23.41
N ASP A 275 -7.72 20.43 22.92
CA ASP A 275 -8.45 21.40 22.11
C ASP A 275 -8.91 20.77 20.78
N CYS A 276 -8.12 19.86 20.18
CA CYS A 276 -8.55 19.06 19.03
C CYS A 276 -9.81 18.25 19.36
N LYS A 277 -9.82 17.59 20.51
CA LYS A 277 -10.95 16.78 20.96
C LYS A 277 -12.18 17.65 21.17
N ASP A 278 -12.05 18.77 21.87
CA ASP A 278 -13.15 19.70 22.13
C ASP A 278 -13.76 20.23 20.80
N PHE A 279 -12.92 20.54 19.81
CA PHE A 279 -13.39 20.89 18.46
C PHE A 279 -14.17 19.76 17.79
N ILE A 280 -13.66 18.53 17.85
CA ILE A 280 -14.31 17.35 17.25
C ILE A 280 -15.66 17.09 17.92
N ASP A 281 -15.72 17.17 19.25
CA ASP A 281 -16.95 16.99 20.03
C ASP A 281 -17.99 18.05 19.66
N GLU A 282 -17.58 19.31 19.51
CA GLU A 282 -18.47 20.42 19.11
C GLU A 282 -19.02 20.25 17.68
N LYS A 283 -18.19 19.80 16.73
CA LYS A 283 -18.57 19.77 15.31
C LYS A 283 -19.19 18.45 14.84
N LEU A 284 -18.77 17.32 15.41
CA LEU A 284 -19.18 15.99 14.95
C LEU A 284 -19.96 15.18 15.98
N GLY A 285 -19.86 15.51 17.28
CA GLY A 285 -20.55 14.76 18.33
C GLY A 285 -20.21 13.26 18.36
N LEU A 286 -18.94 12.93 18.17
CA LEU A 286 -18.49 11.53 18.18
C LEU A 286 -18.56 10.93 19.60
N LYS A 287 -18.56 9.60 19.69
CA LYS A 287 -18.36 8.92 20.98
C LYS A 287 -16.97 9.27 21.54
N GLU A 288 -16.86 9.42 22.86
CA GLU A 288 -15.66 9.85 23.59
C GLU A 288 -14.36 9.16 23.13
N GLU A 289 -14.39 7.84 22.99
CA GLU A 289 -13.22 7.05 22.56
C GLU A 289 -12.81 7.36 21.12
N TYR A 290 -13.77 7.61 20.23
CA TYR A 290 -13.50 7.97 18.84
C TYR A 290 -13.04 9.40 18.70
N ALA A 291 -13.62 10.34 19.45
CA ALA A 291 -13.17 11.73 19.47
C ALA A 291 -11.73 11.83 19.95
N SER A 292 -11.40 11.13 21.05
CA SER A 292 -10.04 11.08 21.60
C SER A 292 -9.03 10.51 20.60
N PHE A 293 -9.40 9.43 19.91
CA PHE A 293 -8.56 8.80 18.90
C PHE A 293 -8.37 9.70 17.66
N MET A 294 -9.43 10.33 17.15
CA MET A 294 -9.32 11.27 16.02
C MET A 294 -8.51 12.52 16.40
N ALA A 295 -8.68 13.02 17.63
CA ALA A 295 -7.87 14.12 18.16
C ALA A 295 -6.39 13.75 18.20
N GLN A 296 -6.06 12.54 18.63
CA GLN A 296 -4.69 12.02 18.59
C GLN A 296 -4.16 11.96 17.15
N CYS A 297 -4.92 11.39 16.22
CA CYS A 297 -4.53 11.31 14.80
C CYS A 297 -4.22 12.69 14.22
N ALA A 298 -5.13 13.65 14.45
CA ALA A 298 -5.00 15.02 13.97
C ALA A 298 -3.79 15.72 14.59
N TRP A 299 -3.64 15.62 15.91
CA TRP A 299 -2.55 16.25 16.65
C TRP A 299 -1.20 15.69 16.23
N GLU A 300 -1.03 14.36 16.19
CA GLU A 300 0.25 13.77 15.81
C GLU A 300 0.67 14.02 14.35
N ALA A 301 -0.28 14.27 13.45
CA ALA A 301 0.01 14.54 12.04
C ALA A 301 0.26 16.03 11.74
N TYR A 302 -0.29 16.94 12.54
CA TYR A 302 -0.28 18.38 12.25
C TYR A 302 0.34 19.25 13.35
N ASP A 303 0.62 18.72 14.53
CA ASP A 303 1.25 19.46 15.62
C ASP A 303 2.53 20.16 15.11
N PRO A 304 2.59 21.50 15.16
CA PRO A 304 3.74 22.23 14.65
C PRO A 304 5.06 21.85 15.29
N ILE A 305 5.03 21.38 16.55
CA ILE A 305 6.22 20.96 17.28
C ILE A 305 6.80 19.68 16.64
N SER A 306 6.01 18.61 16.58
CA SER A 306 6.44 17.33 16.01
C SER A 306 6.76 17.39 14.51
N THR A 307 6.13 18.30 13.77
CA THR A 307 6.37 18.50 12.33
C THR A 307 7.53 19.47 12.03
N GLY A 308 8.14 20.09 13.04
CA GLY A 308 9.21 21.08 12.87
C GLY A 308 8.75 22.45 12.36
N ARG A 309 7.46 22.61 12.01
CA ARG A 309 6.87 23.87 11.53
C ARG A 309 6.80 24.95 12.59
N TRP A 310 7.02 24.61 13.86
CA TRP A 310 7.11 25.58 14.96
C TRP A 310 8.13 26.69 14.67
N LYS A 311 9.15 26.44 13.86
CA LYS A 311 10.14 27.44 13.43
C LYS A 311 9.55 28.60 12.61
N GLU A 312 8.44 28.34 11.91
CA GLU A 312 7.74 29.32 11.06
C GLU A 312 6.69 30.11 11.83
N LEU A 313 6.33 29.68 13.04
CA LEU A 313 5.27 30.30 13.80
C LEU A 313 5.68 31.68 14.31
N GLY A 314 4.72 32.61 14.31
CA GLY A 314 4.95 33.97 14.76
C GLY A 314 5.13 34.07 16.28
N LEU A 315 5.80 35.14 16.73
CA LEU A 315 6.09 35.39 18.15
C LEU A 315 4.86 35.48 19.07
N TYR A 316 3.65 35.69 18.52
CA TYR A 316 2.43 35.82 19.32
C TYR A 316 2.09 34.53 20.10
N LEU A 317 2.64 33.37 19.71
CA LEU A 317 2.46 32.11 20.44
C LEU A 317 3.32 31.98 21.70
N LEU A 318 4.31 32.86 21.86
CA LEU A 318 5.14 32.91 23.06
C LEU A 318 4.43 33.67 24.19
N ASP A 319 3.21 34.20 23.98
CA ASP A 319 2.46 35.01 24.96
C ASP A 319 3.30 36.15 25.59
N LEU A 320 4.22 36.71 24.80
CA LEU A 320 5.07 37.83 25.19
C LEU A 320 4.24 39.11 25.35
N ASP A 321 4.67 39.98 26.25
CA ASP A 321 4.10 41.32 26.30
C ASP A 321 4.42 42.11 25.01
N TYR A 322 3.62 43.15 24.77
CA TYR A 322 3.71 43.96 23.55
C TYR A 322 5.09 44.61 23.36
N LEU A 323 5.76 45.01 24.45
CA LEU A 323 7.07 45.66 24.39
C LEU A 323 8.15 44.63 24.01
N ALA A 324 8.18 43.47 24.65
CA ALA A 324 9.11 42.38 24.36
C ALA A 324 8.96 41.88 22.91
N SER A 325 7.73 41.63 22.47
CA SER A 325 7.44 41.26 21.07
C SER A 325 7.87 42.35 20.09
N GLY A 326 7.62 43.62 20.42
CA GLY A 326 8.00 44.77 19.60
C GLY A 326 9.52 44.95 19.47
N LYS A 327 10.29 44.67 20.53
CA LYS A 327 11.76 44.70 20.50
C LYS A 327 12.33 43.59 19.62
N LEU A 328 11.83 42.36 19.73
CA LEU A 328 12.23 41.25 18.86
C LEU A 328 11.97 41.54 17.38
N LYS A 329 10.77 42.06 17.06
CA LYS A 329 10.44 42.45 15.67
C LYS A 329 11.35 43.55 15.13
N LYS A 330 11.69 44.56 15.94
CA LYS A 330 12.67 45.60 15.55
C LYS A 330 14.08 45.03 15.28
N ALA A 331 14.42 43.91 15.92
CA ALA A 331 15.64 43.17 15.68
C ALA A 331 15.53 42.16 14.52
N ASN A 332 14.45 42.23 13.71
CA ASN A 332 14.17 41.33 12.60
C ASN A 332 13.98 39.86 13.02
N ILE A 333 13.55 39.63 14.26
CA ILE A 333 13.17 38.33 14.79
C ILE A 333 11.64 38.27 14.79
N GLU A 334 11.05 37.58 13.82
CA GLU A 334 9.59 37.53 13.64
C GLU A 334 8.96 36.18 13.96
N THR A 335 9.78 35.13 14.08
CA THR A 335 9.31 33.76 14.31
C THR A 335 9.97 33.10 15.53
N ILE A 336 9.33 32.06 16.06
CA ILE A 336 9.89 31.23 17.14
C ILE A 336 11.20 30.57 16.69
N GLY A 337 11.30 30.16 15.42
CA GLY A 337 12.54 29.62 14.85
C GLY A 337 13.68 30.63 14.88
N ALA A 338 13.40 31.90 14.55
CA ALA A 338 14.40 32.96 14.63
C ALA A 338 14.84 33.24 16.07
N VAL A 339 13.96 33.10 17.07
CA VAL A 339 14.33 33.14 18.50
C VAL A 339 15.22 31.95 18.86
N TYR A 340 14.88 30.76 18.37
CA TYR A 340 15.62 29.53 18.66
C TYR A 340 17.05 29.54 18.13
N GLU A 341 17.29 30.15 16.97
CA GLU A 341 18.63 30.24 16.37
C GLU A 341 19.54 31.28 17.05
N LYS A 342 19.04 32.00 18.05
CA LYS A 342 19.80 32.99 18.83
C LYS A 342 20.27 32.45 20.16
N GLU A 343 21.46 32.90 20.57
CA GLU A 343 21.97 32.67 21.91
C GLU A 343 21.10 33.39 22.94
N ILE A 344 20.97 32.82 24.14
CA ILE A 344 20.15 33.41 25.20
C ILE A 344 20.58 34.85 25.52
N ASN A 345 21.89 35.11 25.54
CA ASN A 345 22.44 36.42 25.83
C ASN A 345 22.04 37.45 24.75
N GLU A 346 21.99 37.05 23.47
CA GLU A 346 21.51 37.93 22.40
C GLU A 346 20.03 38.31 22.60
N ILE A 347 19.19 37.34 22.98
CA ILE A 347 17.77 37.61 23.24
C ILE A 347 17.58 38.46 24.51
N MET A 348 18.38 38.22 25.55
CA MET A 348 18.39 39.03 26.78
C MET A 348 18.78 40.48 26.49
N ASP A 349 19.80 40.71 25.66
CA ASP A 349 20.25 42.04 25.26
C ASP A 349 19.19 42.79 24.44
N ILE A 350 18.41 42.09 23.63
CA ILE A 350 17.32 42.67 22.84
C ILE A 350 16.12 43.03 23.72
N ILE A 351 15.63 42.08 24.53
CA ILE A 351 14.37 42.23 25.25
C ILE A 351 14.55 43.06 26.54
N GLN A 352 15.66 42.87 27.25
CA GLN A 352 15.99 43.54 28.52
C GLN A 352 14.87 43.41 29.57
N ASP A 353 14.21 42.25 29.62
CA ASP A 353 13.17 41.91 30.60
C ASP A 353 13.25 40.42 30.95
N ASP A 354 13.68 40.12 32.18
CA ASP A 354 13.88 38.74 32.65
C ASP A 354 12.59 37.92 32.62
N LYS A 355 11.43 38.56 32.85
CA LYS A 355 10.14 37.87 32.86
C LYS A 355 9.80 37.31 31.48
N SER A 356 9.96 38.11 30.43
CA SER A 356 9.77 37.66 29.04
C SER A 356 10.74 36.55 28.64
N ILE A 357 11.97 36.57 29.15
CA ILE A 357 12.95 35.51 28.91
C ILE A 357 12.50 34.20 29.55
N GLU A 358 12.00 34.23 30.78
CA GLU A 358 11.45 33.04 31.43
C GLU A 358 10.23 32.48 30.70
N VAL A 359 9.35 33.35 30.16
CA VAL A 359 8.23 32.92 29.32
C VAL A 359 8.71 32.15 28.07
N ILE A 360 9.76 32.65 27.38
CA ILE A 360 10.35 31.97 26.22
C ILE A 360 10.93 30.60 26.62
N LYS A 361 11.70 30.54 27.71
CA LYS A 361 12.27 29.28 28.22
C LYS A 361 11.18 28.27 28.56
N GLU A 362 10.14 28.72 29.26
CA GLU A 362 9.04 27.87 29.67
C GLU A 362 8.29 27.32 28.46
N TRP A 363 8.12 28.12 27.41
CA TRP A 363 7.53 27.68 26.14
C TRP A 363 8.35 26.55 25.50
N PHE A 364 9.65 26.77 25.27
CA PHE A 364 10.52 25.75 24.66
C PHE A 364 10.56 24.46 25.50
N LYS A 365 10.64 24.60 26.83
CA LYS A 365 10.61 23.47 27.77
C LYS A 365 9.29 22.69 27.66
N LYS A 366 8.14 23.36 27.65
CA LYS A 366 6.83 22.71 27.51
C LYS A 366 6.66 22.02 26.16
N SER A 367 7.28 22.57 25.12
CA SER A 367 7.31 22.00 23.78
C SER A 367 8.34 20.88 23.60
N GLY A 368 9.12 20.52 24.64
CA GLY A 368 10.15 19.48 24.54
C GLY A 368 11.32 19.87 23.62
N ILE A 369 11.53 21.17 23.39
CA ILE A 369 12.60 21.70 22.57
C ILE A 369 13.69 22.24 23.50
N GLU A 370 14.93 21.81 23.27
CA GLU A 370 16.08 22.26 24.05
C GLU A 370 16.51 23.68 23.62
N TRP A 371 16.25 24.67 24.46
CA TRP A 371 16.69 26.07 24.27
C TRP A 371 17.01 26.72 25.62
N PRO A 372 18.08 27.54 25.72
CA PRO A 372 19.02 27.90 24.65
C PRO A 372 19.91 26.74 24.22
N LYS A 373 20.42 26.80 22.98
CA LYS A 373 21.45 25.86 22.52
C LYS A 373 22.66 26.07 23.43
N ILE A 374 22.96 25.11 24.31
CA ILE A 374 24.23 25.12 25.02
C ILE A 374 25.26 24.73 23.98
N ASN A 375 25.91 25.72 23.36
CA ASN A 375 27.11 25.47 22.59
C ASN A 375 28.16 24.91 23.55
N MET A 376 28.26 23.57 23.63
CA MET A 376 29.42 22.91 24.21
C MET A 376 30.60 23.21 23.29
N GLN A 377 31.28 24.32 23.56
CA GLN A 377 32.63 24.58 23.05
C GLN A 377 33.63 23.63 23.70
#